data_AF-F0X1R6-F1
#
_entry.id   AF-F0X1R6-F1
#
_cell.length_a   1.000
_cell.length_b   1.000
_cell.length_c   1.000
_cell.angle_alpha   90.00
_cell.angle_beta   90.00
_cell.angle_gamma   90.00
#
_symmetry.space_group_name_H-M   'P 1'
#
loop_
_entity.id
_entity.type
_entity.pdbx_description
1 polymer ?
#
loop_
_entity_poly.entity_id
_entity_poly.type
_entity_poly.pdbx_seq_one_letter_code
_entity_poly.pdbx_strand_id
1 'polypeptide(L)'
;MMEQTKAYLEEQYANQRQLNPTQVEMEKKVLAQQEALQVQCNAIQTTMQQTGNQERQIDQLFGDVNTRMRASSQTCWSILAGENRQENYGSQCCEVKNIIATGANMPVTPIYRGSTKKEKGAFMNAYIVYARRVDMLNQGTGNTVFLMPIGACIDQKH
;
A
#
# COMPACT_ATOMS: atom_id res chain seq x y z
N MET A 1 -63.31 -17.68 54.22
CA MET A 1 -61.98 -17.03 54.40
C MET A 1 -60.81 -18.00 54.21
N MET A 2 -60.79 -19.20 54.81
CA MET A 2 -59.66 -20.14 54.64
C MET A 2 -59.42 -20.60 53.19
N GLU A 3 -60.47 -20.78 52.38
CA GLU A 3 -60.31 -21.22 50.98
C GLU A 3 -59.68 -20.14 50.11
N GLN A 4 -60.01 -18.87 50.33
CA GLN A 4 -59.41 -17.74 49.63
C GLN A 4 -57.93 -17.58 49.98
N THR A 5 -57.55 -17.82 51.25
CA THR A 5 -56.14 -17.80 51.65
C THR A 5 -55.34 -18.94 51.03
N LYS A 6 -55.95 -20.12 50.87
CA LYS A 6 -55.29 -21.27 50.23
C LYS A 6 -55.10 -21.04 48.72
N ALA A 7 -56.15 -20.59 48.04
CA ALA A 7 -56.08 -20.27 46.61
C ALA A 7 -55.02 -19.19 46.32
N TYR A 8 -54.94 -18.16 47.16
CA TYR A 8 -53.92 -17.12 47.04
C TYR A 8 -52.49 -17.66 47.19
N LEU A 9 -52.25 -18.54 48.17
CA LEU A 9 -50.93 -19.15 48.36
C LEU A 9 -50.55 -20.06 47.21
N GLU A 10 -51.51 -20.81 46.66
CA GLU A 10 -51.31 -21.67 45.48
C GLU A 10 -50.97 -20.84 44.23
N GLU A 11 -51.66 -19.71 44.01
CA GLU A 11 -51.34 -18.77 42.93
C GLU A 11 -49.95 -18.15 43.09
N GLN A 12 -49.55 -17.77 44.31
CA GLN A 12 -48.19 -17.26 44.58
C GLN A 12 -47.12 -18.30 44.25
N TYR A 13 -47.37 -19.56 44.61
CA TYR A 13 -46.45 -20.66 44.32
C TYR A 13 -46.36 -20.96 42.82
N ALA A 14 -47.50 -20.92 42.12
CA ALA A 14 -47.57 -21.08 40.67
C ALA A 14 -46.81 -19.96 39.94
N ASN A 15 -46.96 -18.71 40.40
CA ASN A 15 -46.25 -17.56 39.84
C ASN A 15 -44.74 -17.66 40.06
N GLN A 16 -44.28 -18.07 41.26
CA GLN A 16 -42.84 -18.30 41.49
C GLN A 16 -42.28 -19.41 40.61
N ARG A 17 -43.04 -20.49 40.38
CA ARG A 17 -42.63 -21.55 39.45
C ARG A 17 -42.45 -21.08 38.02
N GLN A 18 -43.17 -20.05 37.58
CA GLN A 18 -43.04 -19.48 36.23
C GLN A 18 -41.94 -18.41 36.16
N LEU A 19 -41.71 -17.66 37.24
CA LEU A 19 -40.67 -16.62 37.32
C LEU A 19 -39.26 -17.19 37.36
N ASN A 20 -39.02 -18.26 38.13
CA ASN A 20 -37.70 -18.87 38.23
C ASN A 20 -37.11 -19.35 36.89
N PRO A 21 -37.83 -20.10 36.02
CA PRO A 21 -37.27 -20.54 34.75
C PRO A 21 -37.04 -19.38 33.77
N THR A 22 -37.88 -18.34 33.81
CA THR A 22 -37.69 -17.15 32.96
C THR A 22 -36.46 -16.35 33.37
N GLN A 23 -36.18 -16.23 34.68
CA GLN A 23 -34.93 -15.66 35.19
C GLN A 23 -33.71 -16.48 34.75
N VAL A 24 -33.75 -17.80 34.91
CA VAL A 24 -32.65 -18.70 34.49
C VAL A 24 -32.40 -18.61 32.98
N GLU A 25 -33.45 -18.49 32.17
CA GLU A 25 -33.31 -18.33 30.72
C GLU A 25 -32.68 -16.97 30.35
N MET A 26 -33.06 -15.90 31.05
CA MET A 26 -32.45 -14.58 30.86
C MET A 26 -30.97 -14.58 31.26
N GLU A 27 -30.63 -15.16 32.41
CA GLU A 27 -29.24 -15.30 32.87
C GLU A 27 -28.41 -16.09 31.87
N LYS A 28 -28.95 -17.19 31.35
CA LYS A 28 -28.29 -17.97 30.30
C LYS A 28 -28.04 -17.16 29.03
N LYS A 29 -29.02 -16.34 28.61
CA LYS A 29 -28.86 -15.45 27.44
C LYS A 29 -27.80 -14.37 27.67
N VAL A 30 -27.79 -13.77 28.86
CA VAL A 30 -26.79 -12.74 29.23
C VAL A 30 -25.39 -13.33 29.27
N LEU A 31 -25.22 -14.52 29.88
CA LEU A 31 -23.93 -15.21 29.92
C LEU A 31 -23.45 -15.58 28.51
N ALA A 32 -24.32 -16.12 27.67
CA ALA A 32 -23.97 -16.43 26.28
C ALA A 32 -23.55 -15.17 25.49
N GLN A 33 -24.23 -14.04 25.70
CA GLN A 33 -23.82 -12.76 25.11
C GLN A 33 -22.47 -12.27 25.65
N GLN A 34 -22.23 -12.42 26.95
CA GLN A 34 -20.97 -12.03 27.57
C GLN A 34 -19.80 -12.86 27.02
N GLU A 35 -19.97 -14.17 26.90
CA GLU A 35 -18.97 -15.06 26.31
C GLU A 35 -18.69 -14.70 24.84
N ALA A 36 -19.74 -14.43 24.06
CA ALA A 36 -19.60 -14.02 22.66
C ALA A 36 -18.83 -12.69 22.52
N LEU A 37 -19.14 -11.71 23.38
CA LEU A 37 -18.41 -10.43 23.42
C LEU A 37 -16.96 -10.63 23.84
N GLN A 38 -16.69 -11.52 24.80
CA GLN A 38 -15.33 -11.80 25.24
C GLN A 38 -14.48 -12.42 24.12
N VAL A 39 -15.06 -13.33 23.34
CA VAL A 39 -14.39 -13.89 22.14
C VAL A 39 -14.09 -12.79 21.12
N GLN A 40 -15.05 -11.88 20.87
CA GLN A 40 -14.82 -10.75 19.96
C GLN A 40 -13.72 -9.80 20.46
N CYS A 41 -13.72 -9.44 21.73
CA CYS A 41 -12.68 -8.58 22.33
C CYS A 41 -11.29 -9.21 22.20
N ASN A 42 -11.16 -10.51 22.47
CA ASN A 42 -9.89 -11.22 22.32
C ASN A 42 -9.43 -11.25 20.86
N ALA A 43 -10.35 -11.49 19.92
CA ALA A 43 -10.05 -11.47 18.49
C ALA A 43 -9.56 -10.07 18.05
N ILE A 44 -10.28 -9.01 18.43
CA ILE A 44 -9.87 -7.62 18.13
C ILE A 44 -8.49 -7.33 18.73
N GLN A 45 -8.24 -7.72 19.98
CA GLN A 45 -6.95 -7.50 20.63
C GLN A 45 -5.79 -8.20 19.88
N THR A 46 -6.00 -9.42 19.39
CA THR A 46 -4.98 -10.12 18.59
C THR A 46 -4.71 -9.41 17.27
N THR A 47 -5.76 -8.94 16.58
CA THR A 47 -5.60 -8.17 15.34
C THR A 47 -4.89 -6.84 15.59
N MET A 48 -5.19 -6.13 16.69
CA MET A 48 -4.49 -4.90 17.07
C MET A 48 -2.99 -5.11 17.27
N GLN A 49 -2.59 -6.22 17.90
CA GLN A 49 -1.17 -6.56 18.06
C GLN A 49 -0.49 -6.85 16.72
N GLN A 50 -1.19 -7.56 15.82
CA GLN A 50 -0.69 -7.83 14.47
C GLN A 50 -0.52 -6.53 13.67
N THR A 51 -1.50 -5.63 13.70
CA THR A 51 -1.41 -4.32 13.05
C THR A 51 -0.27 -3.49 13.61
N GLY A 52 -0.10 -3.44 14.95
CA GLY A 52 1.02 -2.72 15.56
C GLY A 52 2.40 -3.28 15.18
N ASN A 53 2.50 -4.59 14.94
CA ASN A 53 3.73 -5.19 14.41
C ASN A 53 3.94 -4.84 12.92
N GLN A 54 2.87 -4.83 12.12
CA GLN A 54 2.90 -4.41 10.72
C GLN A 54 3.31 -2.95 10.58
N GLU A 55 2.79 -2.04 11.42
CA GLU A 55 3.18 -0.63 11.45
C GLU A 55 4.67 -0.45 11.71
N ARG A 56 5.23 -1.14 12.71
CA ARG A 56 6.68 -1.12 12.97
C ARG A 56 7.49 -1.65 11.78
N GLN A 57 7.01 -2.71 11.12
CA GLN A 57 7.67 -3.25 9.93
C GLN A 57 7.64 -2.25 8.78
N ILE A 58 6.53 -1.55 8.58
CA ILE A 58 6.38 -0.47 7.60
C ILE A 58 7.37 0.65 7.91
N ASP A 59 7.46 1.10 9.17
CA ASP A 59 8.40 2.14 9.58
C ASP A 59 9.87 1.73 9.39
N GLN A 60 10.21 0.46 9.68
CA GLN A 60 11.53 -0.10 9.42
C GLN A 60 11.84 -0.11 7.92
N LEU A 61 10.92 -0.60 7.08
CA LEU A 61 11.07 -0.59 5.63
C LEU A 61 11.19 0.83 5.08
N PHE A 62 10.42 1.79 5.59
CA PHE A 62 10.57 3.19 5.24
C PHE A 62 11.93 3.75 5.64
N GLY A 63 12.43 3.41 6.84
CA GLY A 63 13.78 3.75 7.28
C GLY A 63 14.85 3.19 6.34
N ASP A 64 14.73 1.92 5.96
CA ASP A 64 15.65 1.24 5.05
C ASP A 64 15.60 1.82 3.63
N VAL A 65 14.40 2.09 3.10
CA VAL A 65 14.23 2.74 1.80
C VAL A 65 14.80 4.14 1.82
N ASN A 66 14.56 4.91 2.88
CA ASN A 66 15.06 6.28 2.98
C ASN A 66 16.59 6.32 3.14
N THR A 67 17.17 5.41 3.93
CA THR A 67 18.64 5.29 4.05
C THR A 67 19.26 4.85 2.74
N ARG A 68 18.69 3.86 2.03
CA ARG A 68 19.11 3.46 0.68
C ARG A 68 18.95 4.59 -0.33
N MET A 69 17.86 5.34 -0.28
CA MET A 69 17.62 6.47 -1.17
C MET A 69 18.59 7.62 -0.87
N ARG A 70 18.93 7.86 0.39
CA ARG A 70 19.92 8.88 0.77
C ARG A 70 21.34 8.46 0.41
N ALA A 71 21.70 7.19 0.62
CA ALA A 71 22.96 6.62 0.17
C ALA A 71 23.07 6.70 -1.35
N SER A 72 22.05 6.20 -2.06
CA SER A 72 21.96 6.25 -3.53
C SER A 72 21.93 7.68 -4.05
N SER A 73 21.25 8.63 -3.39
CA SER A 73 21.25 10.05 -3.77
C SER A 73 22.64 10.67 -3.62
N GLN A 74 23.35 10.41 -2.51
CA GLN A 74 24.75 10.83 -2.38
C GLN A 74 25.64 10.21 -3.47
N THR A 75 25.45 8.93 -3.80
CA THR A 75 26.17 8.30 -4.90
C THR A 75 25.74 8.86 -6.26
N CYS A 76 24.46 9.22 -6.46
CA CYS A 76 23.90 9.72 -7.71
C CYS A 76 24.35 11.15 -8.00
N TRP A 77 24.50 11.99 -6.96
CA TRP A 77 25.15 13.29 -7.10
C TRP A 77 26.65 13.13 -7.40
N SER A 78 27.35 12.14 -6.83
CA SER A 78 28.74 11.82 -7.20
C SER A 78 28.88 11.23 -8.61
N ILE A 79 27.91 10.44 -9.08
CA ILE A 79 27.84 9.90 -10.45
C ILE A 79 27.63 11.02 -11.47
N LEU A 80 26.88 12.07 -11.10
CA LEU A 80 26.69 13.27 -11.93
C LEU A 80 27.87 14.27 -11.84
N ALA A 81 28.68 14.20 -10.79
CA ALA A 81 29.83 15.07 -10.57
C ALA A 81 31.10 14.64 -11.34
N GLY A 82 31.07 13.48 -12.00
CA GLY A 82 32.10 13.07 -12.94
C GLY A 82 33.32 12.44 -12.30
N GLU A 83 33.27 11.13 -12.04
CA GLU A 83 34.45 10.29 -12.11
C GLU A 83 34.08 8.82 -12.35
N ASN A 84 34.52 8.33 -13.51
CA ASN A 84 34.69 6.94 -13.96
C ASN A 84 33.59 5.88 -13.70
N ARG A 85 33.05 5.42 -14.84
CA ARG A 85 32.27 4.20 -15.11
C ARG A 85 32.46 3.04 -14.12
N GLN A 86 31.34 2.61 -13.53
CA GLN A 86 31.06 1.17 -13.40
C GLN A 86 29.54 0.94 -13.34
N GLU A 87 29.04 0.15 -14.29
CA GLU A 87 27.64 -0.17 -14.50
C GLU A 87 27.16 -1.17 -13.44
N ASN A 88 26.27 -0.74 -12.55
CA ASN A 88 25.43 -1.65 -11.78
C ASN A 88 24.11 -0.96 -11.41
N TYR A 89 23.16 -0.95 -12.34
CA TYR A 89 21.83 -0.42 -12.09
C TYR A 89 20.98 -1.47 -11.38
N GLY A 90 20.97 -1.38 -10.05
CA GLY A 90 19.97 -2.02 -9.20
C GLY A 90 18.58 -1.54 -9.59
N SER A 91 17.88 -2.40 -10.32
CA SER A 91 16.45 -2.35 -10.58
C SER A 91 15.67 -2.13 -9.29
N GLN A 92 14.75 -1.17 -9.29
CA GLN A 92 13.31 -1.42 -9.12
C GLN A 92 12.59 -0.14 -8.68
N CYS A 93 11.78 0.41 -9.58
CA CYS A 93 10.59 1.16 -9.18
C CYS A 93 9.56 1.09 -10.29
N CYS A 94 8.35 0.72 -9.89
CA CYS A 94 7.11 0.65 -10.67
C CYS A 94 6.93 -0.63 -11.50
N GLU A 95 5.97 -1.44 -11.03
CA GLU A 95 5.35 -2.52 -11.77
C GLU A 95 4.81 -1.99 -13.11
N VAL A 96 5.48 -2.30 -14.22
CA VAL A 96 4.95 -2.05 -15.56
C VAL A 96 5.07 -3.35 -16.32
N LYS A 97 3.90 -3.93 -16.64
CA LYS A 97 3.71 -5.09 -17.53
C LYS A 97 4.79 -5.15 -18.60
N ASN A 98 5.40 -6.33 -18.77
CA ASN A 98 6.28 -6.64 -19.89
C ASN A 98 5.56 -6.31 -21.22
N ILE A 99 5.82 -5.14 -21.79
CA ILE A 99 5.31 -4.76 -23.11
C ILE A 99 6.30 -5.32 -24.13
N ILE A 100 5.94 -6.45 -24.72
CA ILE A 100 6.56 -6.92 -25.97
C ILE A 100 6.24 -5.85 -27.02
N ALA A 101 7.24 -5.08 -27.44
CA ALA A 101 7.02 -3.95 -28.33
C ALA A 101 6.89 -4.40 -29.79
N THR A 102 5.66 -4.61 -30.23
CA THR A 102 5.29 -4.46 -31.65
C THR A 102 5.43 -2.99 -32.03
N GLY A 103 5.86 -2.67 -33.26
CA GLY A 103 6.34 -1.33 -33.70
C GLY A 103 5.47 -0.10 -33.41
N ALA A 104 4.23 -0.26 -32.94
CA ALA A 104 3.37 0.80 -32.42
C ALA A 104 3.71 1.29 -30.99
N ASN A 105 4.52 0.54 -30.21
CA ASN A 105 4.87 0.88 -28.82
C ASN A 105 6.28 1.47 -28.64
N MET A 106 6.94 1.88 -29.73
CA MET A 106 8.30 2.43 -29.65
C MET A 106 8.29 3.80 -28.96
N PRO A 107 9.18 4.06 -27.98
CA PRO A 107 9.21 5.33 -27.26
C PRO A 107 9.57 6.45 -28.23
N VAL A 108 8.74 7.50 -28.23
CA VAL A 108 8.96 8.69 -29.04
C VAL A 108 9.84 9.67 -28.29
N THR A 109 10.86 10.20 -28.97
CA THR A 109 11.77 11.20 -28.42
C THR A 109 11.03 12.51 -28.15
N PRO A 110 11.08 13.05 -26.92
CA PRO A 110 10.51 14.37 -26.65
C PRO A 110 11.36 15.45 -27.33
N ILE A 111 10.70 16.50 -27.83
CA ILE A 111 11.37 17.63 -28.49
C ILE A 111 11.12 18.90 -27.66
N TYR A 112 12.20 19.57 -27.27
CA TYR A 112 12.15 20.85 -26.59
C TYR A 112 12.02 21.99 -27.60
N ARG A 113 10.90 22.72 -27.54
CA ARG A 113 10.63 23.94 -28.34
C ARG A 113 10.46 25.19 -27.49
N GLY A 114 10.56 25.06 -26.17
CA GLY A 114 10.33 26.15 -25.22
C GLY A 114 11.55 27.05 -25.08
N SER A 115 11.37 28.16 -24.39
CA SER A 115 12.46 29.04 -23.96
C SER A 115 12.44 29.30 -22.44
N THR A 116 11.38 28.87 -21.76
CA THR A 116 11.18 29.16 -20.34
C THR A 116 11.77 28.08 -19.43
N LYS A 117 12.15 28.48 -18.21
CA LYS A 117 12.68 27.56 -17.18
C LYS A 117 11.69 26.45 -16.81
N LYS A 118 10.38 26.76 -16.82
CA LYS A 118 9.31 25.80 -16.52
C LYS A 118 9.17 24.74 -17.62
N GLU A 119 9.22 25.15 -18.88
CA GLU A 119 9.20 24.23 -20.03
C GLU A 119 10.44 23.35 -20.08
N LYS A 120 11.62 23.90 -19.73
CA LYS A 120 12.85 23.10 -19.61
C LYS A 120 12.70 21.99 -18.57
N GLY A 121 12.10 22.30 -17.41
CA GLY A 121 11.81 21.31 -16.38
C GLY A 121 10.87 20.20 -16.87
N ALA A 122 9.76 20.58 -17.53
CA ALA A 122 8.83 19.63 -18.10
C ALA A 122 9.46 18.73 -19.17
N PHE A 123 10.32 19.31 -20.02
CA PHE A 123 11.07 18.57 -21.04
C PHE A 123 12.08 17.58 -20.42
N MET A 124 12.87 17.99 -19.44
CA MET A 124 13.81 17.10 -18.77
C MET A 124 13.09 15.93 -18.09
N ASN A 125 11.93 16.18 -17.47
CA ASN A 125 11.11 15.13 -16.89
C ASN A 125 10.61 14.14 -17.96
N ALA A 126 10.14 14.64 -19.10
CA ALA A 126 9.74 13.80 -20.23
C ALA A 126 10.91 13.00 -20.81
N TYR A 127 12.10 13.60 -20.91
CA TYR A 127 13.31 12.94 -21.40
C TYR A 127 13.77 11.80 -20.49
N ILE A 128 13.70 11.97 -19.17
CA ILE A 128 14.02 10.90 -18.21
C ILE A 128 13.08 9.69 -18.38
N VAL A 129 11.78 9.94 -18.61
CA VAL A 129 10.80 8.87 -18.87
C VAL A 129 11.10 8.17 -20.19
N TYR A 130 11.45 8.92 -21.24
CA TYR A 130 11.88 8.38 -22.53
C TYR A 130 13.10 7.47 -22.38
N ALA A 131 14.15 7.92 -21.69
CA ALA A 131 15.37 7.15 -21.50
C ALA A 131 15.12 5.82 -20.80
N ARG A 132 14.35 5.84 -19.71
CA ARG A 132 13.97 4.62 -18.98
C ARG A 132 13.21 3.63 -19.86
N ARG A 133 12.34 4.10 -20.76
CA ARG A 133 11.62 3.23 -21.70
C ARG A 133 12.55 2.57 -22.70
N VAL A 134 13.53 3.31 -23.22
CA VAL A 134 14.57 2.76 -24.11
C VAL A 134 15.39 1.69 -23.37
N ASP A 135 15.78 1.94 -22.12
CA ASP A 135 16.55 0.98 -21.31
C ASP A 135 15.74 -0.29 -21.03
N MET A 136 14.45 -0.17 -20.67
CA MET A 136 13.58 -1.33 -20.48
C MET A 136 13.40 -2.15 -21.76
N LEU A 137 13.33 -1.50 -22.92
CA LEU A 137 13.23 -2.20 -24.20
C LEU A 137 14.49 -2.99 -24.54
N ASN A 138 15.66 -2.41 -24.26
CA ASN A 138 16.95 -3.06 -24.46
C ASN A 138 17.17 -4.24 -23.51
N GLN A 139 16.55 -4.21 -22.32
CA GLN A 139 16.60 -5.32 -21.37
C GLN A 139 15.61 -6.44 -21.70
N GLY A 140 14.42 -6.09 -22.22
CA GLY A 140 13.34 -7.04 -22.50
C GLY A 140 13.39 -7.68 -23.88
N THR A 141 14.08 -7.06 -24.83
CA THR A 141 14.15 -7.51 -26.23
C THR A 141 15.62 -7.62 -26.61
N GLY A 142 16.05 -8.68 -27.29
CA GLY A 142 17.43 -8.79 -27.81
C GLY A 142 17.80 -7.77 -28.90
N ASN A 143 17.02 -6.70 -29.04
CA ASN A 143 17.20 -5.60 -29.98
C ASN A 143 17.80 -4.40 -29.25
N THR A 144 18.79 -3.76 -29.86
CA THR A 144 19.41 -2.53 -29.33
C THR A 144 18.71 -1.29 -29.91
N VAL A 145 17.91 -0.64 -29.08
CA VAL A 145 17.32 0.68 -29.34
C VAL A 145 18.28 1.76 -28.85
N PHE A 146 18.63 2.68 -29.75
CA PHE A 146 19.54 3.78 -29.45
C PHE A 146 18.82 4.92 -28.73
N LEU A 147 19.44 5.40 -27.65
CA LEU A 147 18.99 6.61 -26.96
C LEU A 147 19.39 7.86 -27.77
N MET A 148 18.43 8.73 -28.06
CA MET A 148 18.70 10.00 -28.73
C MET A 148 19.33 10.98 -27.73
N PRO A 149 20.48 11.60 -28.02
CA PRO A 149 21.11 12.54 -27.10
C PRO A 149 20.26 13.80 -26.93
N ILE A 150 20.28 14.37 -25.72
CA ILE A 150 19.49 15.57 -25.35
C ILE A 150 19.68 16.73 -26.34
N GLY A 151 20.90 16.93 -26.83
CA GLY A 151 21.20 18.00 -27.80
C GLY A 151 20.43 17.87 -29.11
N ALA A 152 20.16 16.64 -29.58
CA ALA A 152 19.36 16.38 -30.77
C ALA A 152 17.85 16.54 -30.50
N CYS A 153 17.44 16.53 -29.23
CA CYS A 153 16.06 16.76 -28.80
C CYS A 153 15.73 18.25 -28.62
N ILE A 154 16.68 19.17 -28.85
CA ILE A 154 16.47 20.61 -28.73
C ILE A 154 16.26 21.18 -30.13
N ASP A 155 15.05 21.66 -30.40
CA ASP A 155 14.69 22.29 -31.66
C ASP A 155 15.14 23.76 -31.62
N GLN A 156 16.38 23.99 -32.07
CA GLN A 156 16.90 25.35 -32.25
C GLN A 156 16.25 25.95 -33.50
N LYS A 157 15.12 26.64 -33.31
CA LYS A 157 14.60 27.53 -34.34
C LYS A 157 15.62 28.65 -34.56
N HIS A 158 16.38 28.54 -35.65
CA HIS A 158 17.17 29.62 -36.22
C HIS A 158 16.28 30.73 -36.77
#